data_AF-A0A920HQ01-F1
#
_entry.id   AF-A0A920HQ01-F1
#
_cell.length_a   1.000
_cell.length_b   1.000
_cell.length_c   1.000
_cell.angle_alpha   90.00
_cell.angle_beta   90.00
_cell.angle_gamma   90.00
#
_symmetry.space_group_name_H-M   'P 1'
#
loop_
_entity.id
_entity.type
_entity.pdbx_description
1 polymer ?
#
loop_
_entity_poly.entity_id
_entity_poly.type
_entity_poly.pdbx_seq_one_letter_code
_entity_poly.pdbx_strand_id
1 'polypeptide(L)' 'MNEIPIDKWKDYLIVRLVKGSAGSLSDDFIQESFEFSKILTGREKLPDLWKRAVGLVNGIMGDALGKIYVNEFFPPEI' A
#
# COMPACT_ATOMS: atom_id res chain seq x y z
N MET A 1 31.30 -11.20 -14.01
CA MET A 1 29.90 -10.85 -13.72
C MET A 1 29.05 -11.81 -14.54
N ASN A 2 28.24 -12.66 -13.92
CA ASN A 2 27.39 -13.57 -14.69
C ASN A 2 26.25 -12.75 -15.30
N GLU A 3 26.07 -12.82 -16.62
CA GLU A 3 24.92 -12.23 -17.29
C GLU A 3 23.66 -13.04 -16.95
N ILE A 4 22.65 -12.36 -16.42
CA ILE A 4 21.34 -12.93 -16.14
C ILE A 4 20.53 -12.89 -17.45
N PRO A 5 19.92 -14.01 -17.91
CA PRO A 5 19.08 -14.00 -19.11
C PRO A 5 17.96 -12.96 -19.03
N ILE A 6 17.67 -12.27 -20.13
CA ILE A 6 16.66 -11.21 -20.18
C ILE A 6 15.28 -11.66 -19.69
N ASP A 7 14.92 -12.92 -19.92
CA ASP A 7 13.63 -13.46 -19.49
C ASP A 7 13.51 -13.50 -17.95
N LYS A 8 14.61 -13.70 -17.22
CA LYS A 8 14.60 -13.61 -15.74
C LYS A 8 14.33 -12.19 -15.25
N TRP A 9 14.81 -11.18 -15.98
CA TRP A 9 14.48 -9.78 -15.68
C TRP A 9 13.02 -9.47 -15.95
N LYS A 10 12.45 -10.01 -17.04
CA LYS A 10 11.02 -9.85 -17.35
C LYS A 10 10.15 -10.47 -16.26
N ASP A 11 10.43 -11.71 -15.85
CA ASP A 11 9.71 -12.39 -14.78
C ASP A 11 9.73 -11.56 -13.48
N TYR A 12 10.91 -11.07 -13.11
CA TYR A 12 11.07 -10.22 -11.93
C TYR A 12 10.24 -8.94 -12.00
N LEU A 13 10.29 -8.23 -13.13
CA LEU A 13 9.57 -6.97 -13.31
C LEU A 13 8.06 -7.17 -13.32
N ILE A 14 7.56 -8.26 -13.90
CA ILE A 14 6.13 -8.61 -13.87
C ILE A 14 5.68 -8.80 -12.42
N VAL A 15 6.40 -9.60 -11.63
CA VAL A 15 6.06 -9.82 -10.22
C VAL A 15 6.10 -8.52 -9.42
N ARG A 16 7.10 -7.65 -9.67
CA ARG A 16 7.22 -6.36 -9.00
C ARG A 16 6.06 -5.42 -9.34
N LEU A 17 5.65 -5.36 -10.61
CA LEU A 17 4.54 -4.55 -11.06
C LEU A 17 3.22 -5.02 -10.47
N VAL A 18 2.94 -6.33 -10.54
CA VAL A 18 1.72 -6.92 -9.97
C VAL A 18 1.68 -6.68 -8.46
N LYS A 19 2.77 -6.94 -7.74
CA LYS A 19 2.84 -6.70 -6.29
C LYS A 19 2.62 -5.23 -5.93
N GLY A 20 3.22 -4.31 -6.69
CA GLY A 20 3.04 -2.87 -6.47
C GLY A 20 1.62 -2.37 -6.75
N SER A 21 0.91 -3.06 -7.65
CA SER A 21 -0.46 -2.71 -8.07
C SER A 21 -1.54 -3.45 -7.29
N ALA A 22 -1.19 -4.49 -6.52
CA ALA A 22 -2.13 -5.41 -5.87
C ALA A 22 -3.22 -4.68 -5.06
N GLY A 23 -2.86 -3.60 -4.36
CA GLY A 23 -3.79 -2.79 -3.56
C GLY A 23 -4.91 -2.10 -4.35
N SER A 24 -4.81 -2.05 -5.68
CA SER A 24 -5.74 -1.37 -6.59
C SER A 24 -6.42 -2.31 -7.59
N LEU A 25 -6.19 -3.62 -7.48
CA LEU A 25 -6.79 -4.66 -8.34
C LEU A 25 -7.98 -5.33 -7.62
N SER A 26 -8.43 -6.49 -8.11
CA SER A 26 -9.50 -7.26 -7.49
C SER A 26 -9.11 -7.77 -6.09
N ASP A 27 -10.12 -8.21 -5.34
CA ASP A 27 -9.94 -8.72 -3.98
C ASP A 27 -8.97 -9.90 -3.91
N ASP A 28 -8.91 -10.74 -4.94
CA ASP A 28 -7.96 -11.87 -5.02
C ASP A 28 -6.50 -11.40 -4.93
N PHE A 29 -6.15 -10.32 -5.63
CA PHE A 29 -4.78 -9.77 -5.59
C PHE A 29 -4.45 -9.15 -4.23
N ILE A 30 -5.43 -8.46 -3.62
CA ILE A 30 -5.26 -7.86 -2.30
C ILE A 30 -5.10 -8.93 -1.23
N GLN A 31 -5.89 -10.01 -1.32
CA GLN A 31 -5.83 -11.13 -0.38
C GLN A 31 -4.48 -11.86 -0.46
N GLU A 32 -4.01 -12.20 -1.66
CA GLU A 32 -2.72 -12.86 -1.83
C GLU A 32 -1.56 -11.97 -1.34
N SER A 33 -1.58 -10.67 -1.68
CA SER A 33 -0.59 -9.73 -1.16
C SER A 33 -0.64 -9.61 0.36
N PHE A 34 -1.82 -9.78 0.96
CA PHE A 34 -1.99 -9.78 2.41
C PHE A 34 -1.45 -11.05 3.06
N GLU A 35 -1.67 -12.24 2.51
CA GLU A 35 -1.13 -13.48 3.08
C GLU A 35 0.40 -13.44 3.20
N PHE A 36 1.10 -12.92 2.17
CA PHE A 36 2.53 -12.68 2.27
C PHE A 36 2.89 -11.65 3.36
N SER A 37 2.12 -10.56 3.47
CA SER A 37 2.33 -9.52 4.49
C SER A 37 2.05 -10.03 5.90
N LYS A 38 1.10 -10.96 6.06
CA LYS A 38 0.73 -11.61 7.32
C LYS A 38 1.89 -12.45 7.86
N ILE A 39 2.60 -13.17 7.00
CA ILE A 39 3.82 -13.91 7.38
C ILE A 39 4.88 -12.95 7.97
N LEU A 40 5.04 -11.76 7.38
CA LEU A 40 6.06 -10.79 7.81
C LEU A 40 5.67 -9.99 9.06
N THR A 41 4.38 -9.71 9.23
CA THR A 41 3.90 -8.74 10.24
C THR A 41 3.10 -9.38 11.37
N GLY A 42 2.71 -10.65 11.25
CA GLY A 42 1.81 -11.33 12.18
C GLY A 42 0.37 -10.81 12.16
N ARG A 43 -0.02 -9.94 11.22
CA ARG A 43 -1.38 -9.39 11.15
C ARG A 43 -2.40 -10.46 10.80
N GLU A 44 -3.44 -10.59 11.61
CA GLU A 44 -4.45 -11.64 11.44
C GLU A 44 -5.47 -11.35 10.32
N LYS A 45 -5.79 -10.06 10.10
CA LYS A 45 -6.78 -9.63 9.11
C LYS A 45 -6.37 -8.39 8.34
N LEU A 46 -6.92 -8.26 7.13
CA LEU A 46 -6.86 -7.05 6.33
C LEU A 46 -7.57 -5.89 7.05
N PRO A 47 -7.03 -4.66 6.99
CA PRO A 47 -7.77 -3.48 7.42
C PRO A 47 -9.02 -3.27 6.57
N ASP A 48 -10.08 -2.78 7.21
CA ASP A 48 -11.32 -2.37 6.55
C ASP A 48 -11.03 -1.41 5.39
N LEU A 49 -11.85 -1.45 4.34
CA LEU A 49 -11.61 -0.70 3.11
C LEU A 49 -11.41 0.80 3.35
N TRP A 50 -12.20 1.41 4.24
CA TRP A 50 -12.09 2.84 4.55
C TRP A 50 -10.73 3.20 5.17
N LYS A 51 -10.14 2.33 6.00
CA LYS A 51 -8.81 2.55 6.58
C LYS A 51 -7.72 2.50 5.52
N ARG A 52 -7.85 1.57 4.56
CA ARG A 52 -6.95 1.47 3.40
C ARG A 52 -7.07 2.71 2.51
N ALA A 53 -8.28 3.19 2.27
CA ALA A 53 -8.53 4.40 1.50
C ALA A 53 -7.92 5.65 2.17
N VAL A 54 -8.08 5.80 3.50
CA VAL A 54 -7.41 6.87 4.26
C VAL A 54 -5.89 6.75 4.13
N GLY A 55 -5.33 5.54 4.24
CA GLY A 55 -3.90 5.31 4.03
C GLY A 55 -3.40 5.73 2.65
N LEU A 56 -4.17 5.45 1.59
CA LEU A 56 -3.88 5.89 0.23
C LEU A 56 -3.83 7.41 0.12
N VAL A 57 -4.89 8.10 0.58
CA VAL A 57 -4.96 9.57 0.53
C VAL A 57 -3.83 10.18 1.35
N ASN A 58 -3.52 9.64 2.52
CA ASN A 58 -2.41 10.11 3.34
C ASN A 58 -1.04 9.91 2.66
N GLY A 59 -0.85 8.81 1.93
CA GLY A 59 0.39 8.55 1.19
C GLY A 59 0.61 9.47 -0.02
N ILE A 60 -0.46 9.97 -0.64
CA ILE A 60 -0.40 10.85 -1.82
C ILE A 60 -0.49 12.32 -1.43
N MET A 61 -1.34 12.66 -0.45
CA MET A 61 -1.74 14.02 -0.09
C MET A 61 -1.71 14.24 1.44
N GLY A 62 -0.71 13.68 2.13
CA GLY A 62 -0.61 13.72 3.59
C GLY A 62 -0.67 15.12 4.19
N ASP A 63 0.00 16.11 3.60
CA ASP A 63 -0.02 17.49 4.09
C ASP A 63 -1.40 18.14 3.96
N ALA A 64 -2.12 17.87 2.87
CA ALA A 64 -3.47 18.39 2.66
C ALA A 64 -4.44 17.77 3.66
N LEU A 65 -4.35 16.45 3.86
CA LEU A 65 -5.12 15.74 4.88
C LEU A 65 -4.79 16.23 6.30
N GLY A 66 -3.50 16.48 6.57
CA GLY A 66 -3.01 16.99 7.84
C GLY A 66 -3.53 18.38 8.18
N LYS A 67 -3.64 19.29 7.20
CA LYS A 67 -4.25 20.63 7.39
C LYS A 67 -5.70 20.53 7.84
N ILE A 68 -6.49 19.65 7.21
CA ILE A 68 -7.89 19.41 7.61
C ILE A 68 -7.94 18.91 9.05
N TYR A 69 -7.11 17.90 9.37
CA TYR A 69 -7.03 17.33 10.71
C TYR A 69 -6.65 18.36 11.80
N VAL A 70 -5.63 19.19 11.55
CA VAL A 70 -5.21 20.23 12.50
C VAL A 70 -6.31 21.28 12.70
N ASN A 71 -6.97 21.72 11.63
CA ASN A 71 -8.05 22.69 11.74
C ASN A 71 -9.25 22.17 12.57
N GLU A 72 -9.58 20.89 12.46
CA GLU A 72 -10.71 20.28 13.19
C GLU A 72 -10.38 19.93 14.64
N PHE A 73 -9.18 19.40 14.89
CA PHE A 73 -8.84 18.78 16.18
C PHE A 73 -7.81 19.56 17.00
N PHE A 74 -7.11 20.53 16.41
CA PHE A 74 -6.11 21.39 17.06
C PHE A 74 -6.31 22.87 16.67
N PRO A 75 -7.53 23.43 16.80
CA PRO A 75 -7.74 24.84 16.52
C PRO A 75 -6.86 25.69 17.45
N PRO A 76 -6.35 26.84 16.96
CA PRO A 76 -5.50 27.70 17.78
C PRO A 76 -6.24 28.14 19.03
N GLU A 77 -5.59 28.00 20.19
CA GLU A 77 -6.04 28.67 21.41
C GLU A 77 -5.90 30.19 21.20
N ILE A 78 -6.99 30.92 21.44
CA ILE A 78 -7.05 32.38 21.36
C ILE A 78 -6.46 32.98 22.62
#